data_AF-A0A3D4TGJ9-F1
#
_entry.id   AF-A0A3D4TGJ9-F1
#
_cell.length_a   1.000
_cell.length_b   1.000
_cell.length_c   1.000
_cell.angle_alpha   90.00
_cell.angle_beta   90.00
_cell.angle_gamma   90.00
#
_symmetry.space_group_name_H-M   'P 1'
#
loop_
_entity.id
_entity.type
_entity.pdbx_description
1 polymer ?
#
loop_
_entity_poly.entity_id
_entity_poly.type
_entity_poly.pdbx_seq_one_letter_code
_entity_poly.pdbx_strand_id
1 'polypeptide(L)'
;MNHPCVIGASGLIGGLIVEELLQQTNATITLLVRRPLSLNHPRIKEIIVDFANQDAVAQALYGCDTVFVAIGTTRQKVKGNLDAYRKVDYDIPVNVATACVQQQITKLLLVSSIGANSQSANFYLKLKGEVEDVISAKPIPYIGIFQPSLLLGTRQEFRLREKIGQAIMPVFSFLIPAKYKPIKAATLAKAMLKAALSNAIGVTRYTYRDMNTMAVS
;
A
#
# COMPACT_ATOMS: atom_id res chain seq x y z
N MET A 1 7.14 -3.92 16.80
CA MET A 1 7.56 -3.20 15.58
C MET A 1 8.46 -2.07 16.04
N ASN A 2 9.72 -2.12 15.65
CA ASN A 2 10.79 -1.28 16.14
C ASN A 2 11.37 -0.42 15.00
N HIS A 3 11.41 -0.96 13.78
CA HIS A 3 11.96 -0.27 12.61
C HIS A 3 11.10 -0.54 11.35
N PRO A 4 10.01 0.22 11.15
CA PRO A 4 9.20 0.16 9.95
C PRO A 4 9.86 0.87 8.76
N CYS A 5 9.66 0.32 7.56
CA CYS A 5 9.94 0.97 6.29
C CYS A 5 8.64 1.26 5.52
N VAL A 6 8.54 2.44 4.90
CA VAL A 6 7.40 2.82 4.05
C VAL A 6 7.86 3.11 2.62
N ILE A 7 7.32 2.35 1.67
CA ILE A 7 7.43 2.62 0.23
C ILE A 7 6.17 3.32 -0.24
N GLY A 8 6.33 4.42 -0.98
CA GLY A 8 5.19 5.25 -1.44
C GLY A 8 4.77 6.32 -0.44
N ALA A 9 5.65 6.71 0.49
CA ALA A 9 5.42 7.76 1.49
C ALA A 9 5.02 9.12 0.89
N SER A 10 5.44 9.41 -0.35
CA SER A 10 5.00 10.61 -1.07
C SER A 10 3.53 10.57 -1.50
N GLY A 11 2.88 9.40 -1.49
CA GLY A 11 1.48 9.17 -1.87
C GLY A 11 0.50 9.47 -0.72
N LEU A 12 -0.81 9.49 -1.02
CA LEU A 12 -1.85 9.76 -0.02
C LEU A 12 -1.83 8.73 1.12
N ILE A 13 -1.84 7.44 0.78
CA ILE A 13 -1.88 6.36 1.79
C ILE A 13 -0.53 6.25 2.51
N GLY A 14 0.58 6.28 1.77
CA GLY A 14 1.91 6.22 2.39
C GLY A 14 2.17 7.37 3.36
N GLY A 15 1.78 8.59 3.02
CA GLY A 15 1.90 9.74 3.92
C GLY A 15 1.10 9.56 5.21
N LEU A 16 -0.15 9.09 5.10
CA LEU A 16 -0.98 8.80 6.27
C LEU A 16 -0.42 7.64 7.11
N ILE A 17 0.19 6.63 6.51
CA ILE A 17 0.89 5.57 7.27
C ILE A 17 2.05 6.17 8.06
N VAL A 18 2.83 7.08 7.47
CA VAL A 18 3.93 7.77 8.18
C VAL A 18 3.39 8.61 9.34
N GLU A 19 2.29 9.34 9.14
CA GLU A 19 1.62 10.10 10.22
C GLU A 19 1.18 9.20 11.37
N GLU A 20 0.50 8.08 11.07
CA GLU A 20 0.07 7.11 12.09
C GLU A 20 1.27 6.49 12.83
N LEU A 21 2.35 6.13 12.11
CA LEU A 21 3.58 5.61 12.71
C LEU A 21 4.23 6.61 13.67
N LEU A 22 4.27 7.89 13.29
CA LEU A 22 4.79 8.95 14.13
C LEU A 22 3.91 9.19 15.37
N GLN A 23 2.59 9.10 15.24
CA GLN A 23 1.68 9.36 16.36
C GLN A 23 1.60 8.20 17.35
N GLN A 24 1.63 6.96 16.86
CA GLN A 24 1.28 5.78 17.66
C GLN A 24 2.50 4.96 18.11
N THR A 25 3.71 5.28 17.63
CA THR A 25 4.92 4.53 17.95
C THR A 25 6.09 5.45 18.22
N ASN A 26 7.12 4.94 18.90
CA ASN A 26 8.41 5.62 19.07
C ASN A 26 9.47 5.12 18.07
N ALA A 27 9.07 4.37 17.04
CA ALA A 27 9.98 3.75 16.10
C ALA A 27 10.70 4.78 15.21
N THR A 28 11.91 4.43 14.77
CA THR A 28 12.58 5.10 13.64
C THR A 28 12.03 4.55 12.35
N ILE A 29 11.61 5.44 11.45
CA ILE A 29 10.91 5.12 10.21
C ILE A 29 11.86 5.31 9.03
N THR A 30 12.10 4.25 8.27
CA THR A 30 12.80 4.37 6.97
C THR A 30 11.79 4.72 5.88
N LEU A 31 12.02 5.78 5.12
CA LEU A 31 11.29 6.07 3.90
C LEU A 31 12.14 5.67 2.71
N LEU A 32 11.68 4.68 1.96
CA LEU A 32 12.36 4.24 0.74
C LEU A 32 11.71 4.90 -0.46
N VAL A 33 12.46 5.77 -1.14
CA VAL A 33 11.91 6.71 -2.13
C VAL A 33 12.75 6.73 -3.40
N ARG A 34 12.17 7.25 -4.48
CA ARG A 34 12.89 7.49 -5.75
C ARG A 34 13.52 8.88 -5.84
N ARG A 35 13.05 9.81 -5.02
CA ARG A 35 13.44 11.23 -5.02
C ARG A 35 13.25 11.81 -3.63
N PRO A 36 14.04 12.83 -3.23
CA PRO A 36 13.93 13.53 -1.96
C PRO A 36 12.49 13.95 -1.64
N LEU A 37 12.07 13.81 -0.38
CA LEU A 37 10.83 14.36 0.16
C LEU A 37 11.12 15.59 1.01
N SER A 38 10.21 16.56 1.01
CA SER A 38 10.27 17.74 1.89
C SER A 38 9.71 17.41 3.29
N LEU A 39 10.09 16.26 3.85
CA LEU A 39 9.61 15.80 5.17
C LEU A 39 10.81 15.69 6.11
N ASN A 40 10.89 16.60 7.08
CA ASN A 40 11.96 16.62 8.06
C ASN A 40 11.41 16.24 9.45
N HIS A 41 11.89 15.15 10.02
CA HIS A 41 11.52 14.70 11.35
C HIS A 41 12.66 13.85 11.95
N PRO A 42 13.03 14.00 13.24
CA PRO A 42 14.19 13.32 13.83
C PRO A 42 14.10 11.79 13.81
N ARG A 43 12.88 11.24 13.76
CA ARG A 43 12.64 9.78 13.64
C ARG A 43 12.52 9.28 12.20
N ILE A 44 12.68 10.14 11.21
CA ILE A 44 12.58 9.75 9.80
C ILE A 44 13.98 9.67 9.20
N LYS A 45 14.29 8.50 8.62
CA LYS A 45 15.47 8.29 7.78
C LYS A 45 15.00 8.10 6.35
N GLU A 46 15.40 8.99 5.46
CA GLU A 46 15.10 8.86 4.04
C GLU A 46 16.25 8.14 3.31
N ILE A 47 15.91 7.17 2.47
CA ILE A 47 16.86 6.45 1.62
C ILE A 47 16.35 6.53 0.19
N ILE A 48 17.17 7.12 -0.68
CA ILE A 48 16.89 7.20 -2.11
C ILE A 48 17.44 5.94 -2.78
N VAL A 49 16.59 5.24 -3.53
CA VAL A 49 16.98 3.99 -4.18
C VAL A 49 16.43 3.93 -5.61
N ASP A 50 17.20 3.30 -6.49
CA ASP A 50 16.67 2.75 -7.72
C ASP A 50 16.04 1.38 -7.42
N PHE A 51 14.71 1.30 -7.50
CA PHE A 51 13.98 0.05 -7.23
C PHE A 51 14.22 -1.04 -8.27
N ALA A 52 14.85 -0.74 -9.41
CA ALA A 52 15.30 -1.76 -10.35
C ALA A 52 16.59 -2.46 -9.89
N ASN A 53 17.35 -1.84 -8.98
CA ASN A 53 18.55 -2.43 -8.40
C ASN A 53 18.19 -3.22 -7.13
N GLN A 54 18.12 -4.55 -7.27
CA GLN A 54 17.70 -5.45 -6.19
C GLN A 54 18.60 -5.36 -4.95
N ASP A 55 19.93 -5.29 -5.14
CA ASP A 55 20.89 -5.23 -4.03
C ASP A 55 20.76 -3.91 -3.26
N ALA A 56 20.53 -2.80 -3.99
CA ALA A 56 20.31 -1.49 -3.38
C ALA A 56 19.01 -1.47 -2.55
N VAL A 57 17.94 -2.10 -3.05
CA VAL A 57 16.67 -2.25 -2.30
C VAL A 57 16.90 -3.10 -1.05
N ALA A 58 17.61 -4.22 -1.16
CA ALA A 58 17.92 -5.08 -0.02
C ALA A 58 18.74 -4.34 1.04
N GLN A 59 19.80 -3.63 0.64
CA GLN A 59 20.63 -2.86 1.56
C GLN A 59 19.85 -1.75 2.25
N ALA A 60 18.91 -1.11 1.55
CA ALA A 60 18.07 -0.07 2.13
C ALA A 60 17.05 -0.59 3.16
N LEU A 61 16.69 -1.88 3.10
CA LEU A 61 15.82 -2.55 4.07
C LEU A 61 16.58 -3.16 5.25
N TYR A 62 17.91 -3.10 5.26
CA TYR A 62 18.73 -3.64 6.35
C TYR A 62 18.29 -3.09 7.72
N GLY A 63 18.04 -4.00 8.66
CA GLY A 63 17.60 -3.67 10.03
C GLY A 63 16.12 -3.33 10.20
N CYS A 64 15.35 -3.22 9.10
CA CYS A 64 13.90 -3.06 9.20
C CYS A 64 13.25 -4.37 9.68
N ASP A 65 12.08 -4.29 10.32
CA ASP A 65 11.31 -5.48 10.74
C ASP A 65 9.95 -5.61 10.06
N THR A 66 9.43 -4.48 9.55
CA THR A 66 8.10 -4.33 8.97
C THR A 66 8.17 -3.42 7.76
N VAL A 67 7.55 -3.82 6.65
CA VAL A 67 7.58 -3.06 5.39
C VAL A 67 6.17 -2.77 4.90
N PHE A 68 5.84 -1.50 4.69
CA PHE A 68 4.58 -1.04 4.11
C PHE A 68 4.77 -0.67 2.63
N VAL A 69 4.00 -1.30 1.75
CA VAL A 69 4.03 -1.07 0.30
C VAL A 69 2.77 -0.33 -0.12
N ALA A 70 2.84 1.00 -0.18
CA ALA A 70 1.76 1.90 -0.58
C ALA A 70 2.05 2.61 -1.92
N ILE A 71 2.70 1.89 -2.85
CA ILE A 71 3.05 2.40 -4.18
C ILE A 71 1.95 2.10 -5.21
N GLY A 72 1.82 2.99 -6.19
CA GLY A 72 0.98 2.79 -7.35
C GLY A 72 1.02 3.97 -8.29
N THR A 73 0.66 3.75 -9.55
CA THR A 73 0.54 4.76 -10.59
C THR A 73 -0.83 4.67 -11.28
N THR A 74 -1.09 5.65 -12.14
CA THR A 74 -2.31 5.72 -12.95
C THR A 74 -1.93 5.73 -14.42
N ARG A 75 -2.84 5.26 -15.30
CA ARG A 75 -2.65 5.33 -16.76
C ARG A 75 -2.33 6.76 -17.22
N GLN A 76 -2.94 7.76 -16.59
CA GLN A 76 -2.67 9.17 -16.86
C GLN A 76 -1.22 9.56 -16.51
N LYS A 77 -0.69 9.15 -15.34
CA LYS A 77 0.68 9.46 -14.92
C LYS A 77 1.74 8.86 -15.83
N VAL A 78 1.47 7.68 -16.39
CA VAL A 78 2.37 7.01 -17.33
C VAL A 78 2.04 7.33 -18.78
N LYS A 79 1.12 8.29 -19.05
CA LYS A 79 0.70 8.70 -20.40
C LYS A 79 0.29 7.50 -21.29
N GLY A 80 -0.39 6.52 -20.70
CA GLY A 80 -0.83 5.31 -21.38
C GLY A 80 0.22 4.21 -21.54
N ASN A 81 1.48 4.43 -21.16
CA ASN A 81 2.54 3.43 -21.26
C ASN A 81 2.34 2.31 -20.21
N LEU A 82 1.93 1.12 -20.68
CA LEU A 82 1.63 -0.02 -19.82
C LEU A 82 2.88 -0.68 -19.21
N ASP A 83 4.04 -0.60 -19.88
CA ASP A 83 5.30 -1.11 -19.33
C ASP A 83 5.76 -0.25 -18.17
N ALA A 84 5.67 1.07 -18.30
CA ALA A 84 5.92 2.00 -17.21
C ALA A 84 4.92 1.83 -16.06
N TYR A 85 3.66 1.46 -16.37
CA TYR A 85 2.69 1.07 -15.35
C TYR A 85 3.14 -0.17 -14.59
N ARG A 86 3.52 -1.23 -15.32
CA ARG A 86 3.97 -2.50 -14.75
C ARG A 86 5.23 -2.33 -13.88
N LYS A 87 6.19 -1.53 -14.34
CA LYS A 87 7.39 -1.18 -13.55
C LYS A 87 7.04 -0.62 -12.18
N VAL A 88 5.99 0.21 -12.09
CA VAL A 88 5.61 0.83 -10.80
C VAL A 88 4.72 -0.08 -9.96
N ASP A 89 3.68 -0.66 -10.56
CA ASP A 89 2.65 -1.38 -9.81
C ASP A 89 2.95 -2.86 -9.59
N TYR A 90 3.90 -3.44 -10.34
CA TYR A 90 4.33 -4.83 -10.22
C TYR A 90 5.80 -4.96 -9.81
N ASP A 91 6.74 -4.42 -10.60
CA ASP A 91 8.17 -4.69 -10.37
C ASP A 91 8.63 -4.16 -9.01
N ILE A 92 8.24 -2.93 -8.65
CA ILE A 92 8.60 -2.34 -7.35
C ILE A 92 8.09 -3.20 -6.17
N PRO A 93 6.78 -3.51 -6.03
CA PRO A 93 6.31 -4.39 -4.95
C PRO A 93 7.00 -5.75 -4.91
N VAL A 94 7.24 -6.38 -6.06
CA VAL A 94 7.85 -7.72 -6.15
C VAL A 94 9.33 -7.68 -5.74
N ASN A 95 10.07 -6.65 -6.17
CA ASN A 95 11.46 -6.45 -5.78
C ASN A 95 11.59 -6.18 -4.28
N VAL A 96 10.71 -5.35 -3.72
CA VAL A 96 10.62 -5.10 -2.28
C VAL A 96 10.32 -6.39 -1.53
N ALA A 97 9.34 -7.19 -1.96
CA ALA A 97 9.02 -8.45 -1.30
C ALA A 97 10.18 -9.46 -1.38
N THR A 98 10.93 -9.47 -2.48
CA THR A 98 12.14 -10.28 -2.62
C THR A 98 13.25 -9.80 -1.69
N ALA A 99 13.44 -8.49 -1.56
CA ALA A 99 14.38 -7.90 -0.62
C ALA A 99 13.98 -8.15 0.84
N CYS A 100 12.67 -8.22 1.12
CA CYS A 100 12.17 -8.60 2.44
C CYS A 100 12.61 -10.01 2.84
N VAL A 101 12.57 -10.97 1.91
CA VAL A 101 13.07 -12.33 2.15
C VAL A 101 14.59 -12.32 2.41
N GLN A 102 15.35 -11.57 1.60
CA GLN A 102 16.81 -11.47 1.75
C GLN A 102 17.22 -10.87 3.09
N GLN A 103 16.50 -9.86 3.58
CA GLN A 103 16.77 -9.18 4.84
C GLN A 103 16.01 -9.77 6.03
N GLN A 104 15.35 -10.92 5.85
CA GLN A 104 14.59 -11.62 6.90
C GLN A 104 13.53 -10.73 7.58
N ILE A 105 12.91 -9.83 6.80
CA ILE A 105 11.81 -8.99 7.25
C ILE A 105 10.65 -9.87 7.67
N THR A 106 10.08 -9.58 8.84
CA THR A 106 9.05 -10.44 9.44
C THR A 106 7.64 -10.11 8.96
N LYS A 107 7.38 -8.86 8.54
CA LYS A 107 6.04 -8.39 8.16
C LYS A 107 6.08 -7.55 6.89
N LEU A 108 5.23 -7.88 5.92
CA LEU A 108 5.00 -7.07 4.73
C LEU A 108 3.51 -6.72 4.62
N LEU A 109 3.19 -5.44 4.42
CA LEU A 109 1.83 -4.95 4.28
C LEU A 109 1.65 -4.25 2.93
N LEU A 110 0.78 -4.80 2.08
CA LEU A 110 0.59 -4.37 0.70
C LEU A 110 -0.76 -3.65 0.51
N VAL A 111 -0.74 -2.47 -0.09
CA VAL A 111 -1.95 -1.84 -0.64
C VAL A 111 -2.26 -2.40 -2.03
N SER A 112 -3.33 -3.18 -2.11
CA SER A 112 -3.89 -3.74 -3.34
C SER A 112 -5.22 -3.05 -3.70
N SER A 113 -6.20 -3.79 -4.22
CA SER A 113 -7.51 -3.29 -4.61
C SER A 113 -8.58 -4.38 -4.50
N ILE A 114 -9.82 -3.98 -4.23
CA ILE A 114 -10.96 -4.89 -4.28
C ILE A 114 -11.09 -5.51 -5.68
N GLY A 115 -11.25 -6.83 -5.73
CA GLY A 115 -11.39 -7.57 -6.99
C GLY A 115 -10.09 -7.79 -7.74
N ALA A 116 -8.93 -7.52 -7.14
CA ALA A 116 -7.64 -8.00 -7.62
C ALA A 116 -7.71 -9.51 -7.90
N ASN A 117 -7.38 -9.90 -9.13
CA ASN A 117 -7.48 -11.27 -9.61
C ASN A 117 -6.59 -11.43 -10.85
N SER A 118 -5.59 -12.30 -10.81
CA SER A 118 -4.63 -12.54 -11.90
C SER A 118 -5.27 -13.10 -13.18
N GLN A 119 -6.52 -13.57 -13.11
CA GLN A 119 -7.32 -14.05 -14.23
C GLN A 119 -8.29 -12.98 -14.78
N SER A 120 -8.28 -11.75 -14.26
CA SER A 120 -9.18 -10.69 -14.71
C SER A 120 -8.87 -10.24 -16.15
N ALA A 121 -9.92 -9.93 -16.94
CA ALA A 121 -9.77 -9.25 -18.22
C ALA A 121 -9.44 -7.74 -18.06
N ASN A 122 -9.69 -7.16 -16.87
CA ASN A 122 -9.33 -5.79 -16.58
C ASN A 122 -7.84 -5.70 -16.21
N PHE A 123 -7.04 -5.02 -17.03
CA PHE A 123 -5.59 -4.85 -16.83
C PHE A 123 -5.20 -4.47 -15.39
N TYR A 124 -5.90 -3.53 -14.76
CA TYR A 124 -5.57 -3.08 -13.40
C TYR A 124 -5.82 -4.17 -12.36
N LEU A 125 -6.99 -4.82 -12.41
CA LEU A 125 -7.34 -5.90 -11.49
C LEU A 125 -6.47 -7.14 -11.72
N LYS A 126 -6.14 -7.42 -12.99
CA LYS A 126 -5.19 -8.45 -13.39
C LYS A 126 -3.84 -8.22 -12.75
N LEU A 127 -3.26 -7.04 -12.97
CA LEU A 127 -1.94 -6.69 -12.45
C LEU A 127 -1.90 -6.74 -10.92
N LYS A 128 -2.91 -6.19 -10.23
CA LYS A 128 -2.98 -6.26 -8.76
C LYS A 128 -3.08 -7.71 -8.27
N GLY A 129 -3.85 -8.56 -8.95
CA GLY A 129 -3.92 -9.98 -8.64
C GLY A 129 -2.60 -10.71 -8.85
N GLU A 130 -1.91 -10.46 -9.97
CA GLU A 130 -0.58 -11.04 -10.23
C GLU A 130 0.43 -10.66 -9.12
N VAL A 131 0.39 -9.42 -8.63
CA VAL A 131 1.24 -8.98 -7.50
C VAL A 131 0.86 -9.68 -6.21
N GLU A 132 -0.44 -9.79 -5.90
CA GLU A 132 -0.89 -10.53 -4.72
C GLU A 132 -0.42 -11.97 -4.74
N ASP A 133 -0.55 -12.66 -5.87
CA ASP A 133 -0.14 -14.06 -6.03
C ASP A 133 1.36 -14.24 -5.79
N VAL A 134 2.18 -13.39 -6.43
CA VAL A 134 3.64 -13.45 -6.31
C VAL A 134 4.12 -13.13 -4.89
N ILE A 135 3.55 -12.11 -4.26
CA ILE A 135 3.94 -11.71 -2.90
C ILE A 135 3.47 -12.75 -1.88
N SER A 136 2.23 -13.27 -2.01
CA SER A 136 1.68 -14.28 -1.09
C SER A 136 2.50 -15.57 -1.07
N ALA A 137 3.20 -15.89 -2.16
CA ALA A 137 4.06 -17.07 -2.25
C ALA A 137 5.44 -16.90 -1.59
N LYS A 138 5.79 -15.68 -1.13
CA LYS A 138 7.09 -15.43 -0.48
C LYS A 138 7.08 -15.96 0.96
N PRO A 139 8.20 -16.53 1.46
CA PRO A 139 8.32 -17.04 2.82
C PRO A 139 8.52 -15.90 3.85
N ILE A 140 7.68 -14.86 3.79
CA ILE A 140 7.64 -13.77 4.77
C ILE A 140 6.69 -14.21 5.89
N PRO A 141 7.10 -14.19 7.18
CA PRO A 141 6.29 -14.71 8.29
C PRO A 141 4.86 -14.17 8.34
N TYR A 142 4.66 -12.90 7.99
CA TYR A 142 3.33 -12.31 7.87
C TYR A 142 3.21 -11.39 6.64
N ILE A 143 2.14 -11.58 5.87
CA ILE A 143 1.77 -10.75 4.73
C ILE A 143 0.33 -10.26 4.90
N GLY A 144 0.15 -8.95 5.08
CA GLY A 144 -1.16 -8.31 5.12
C GLY A 144 -1.49 -7.64 3.79
N ILE A 145 -2.51 -8.11 3.08
CA ILE A 145 -2.94 -7.55 1.79
C ILE A 145 -4.24 -6.76 1.99
N PHE A 146 -4.20 -5.47 1.69
CA PHE A 146 -5.35 -4.57 1.87
C PHE A 146 -6.00 -4.33 0.53
N GLN A 147 -7.28 -4.70 0.41
CA GLN A 147 -8.06 -4.58 -0.81
C GLN A 147 -9.14 -3.49 -0.65
N PRO A 148 -8.74 -2.20 -0.63
CA PRO A 148 -9.70 -1.12 -0.60
C PRO A 148 -10.50 -1.07 -1.90
N SER A 149 -11.73 -0.61 -1.75
CA SER A 149 -12.58 -0.16 -2.84
C SER A 149 -12.14 1.25 -3.30
N LEU A 150 -13.08 2.18 -3.49
CA LEU A 150 -12.76 3.57 -3.78
C LEU A 150 -12.22 4.28 -2.52
N LEU A 151 -10.99 4.81 -2.59
CA LEU A 151 -10.45 5.62 -1.49
C LEU A 151 -11.01 7.06 -1.55
N LEU A 152 -11.62 7.52 -0.46
CA LEU A 152 -11.99 8.92 -0.26
C LEU A 152 -10.87 9.65 0.48
N GLY A 153 -10.40 10.77 -0.06
CA GLY A 153 -9.39 11.62 0.56
C GLY A 153 -8.95 12.75 -0.35
N THR A 154 -8.58 13.88 0.25
CA THR A 154 -8.14 15.10 -0.44
C THR A 154 -6.71 14.94 -0.93
N ARG A 155 -6.56 14.43 -2.15
CA ARG A 155 -5.50 14.86 -3.06
C ARG A 155 -6.11 15.18 -4.41
N GLN A 156 -5.69 16.30 -4.98
CA GLN A 156 -6.07 16.85 -6.28
C GLN A 156 -5.66 15.93 -7.45
N GLU A 157 -6.18 14.72 -7.49
CA GLU A 157 -6.28 13.95 -8.73
C GLU A 157 -7.73 13.52 -8.85
N PHE A 158 -8.43 14.24 -9.73
CA PHE A 158 -9.77 13.97 -10.23
C PHE A 158 -9.95 12.47 -10.51
N ARG A 159 -10.38 11.72 -9.51
CA ARG A 159 -10.88 10.36 -9.73
C ARG A 159 -12.25 10.48 -10.32
N LEU A 160 -12.33 10.33 -11.64
CA LEU A 160 -13.53 9.98 -12.38
C LEU A 160 -14.78 10.77 -11.98
N ARG A 161 -14.61 12.07 -11.70
CA ARG A 161 -15.71 13.02 -11.55
C ARG A 161 -16.18 13.57 -12.90
N GLU A 162 -15.90 12.87 -14.00
CA GLU A 162 -16.55 13.18 -15.25
C GLU A 162 -17.92 12.49 -15.32
N LYS A 163 -18.91 13.30 -14.92
CA LYS A 163 -20.20 13.50 -15.61
C LYS A 163 -21.51 12.85 -15.14
N ILE A 164 -21.58 11.91 -14.19
CA ILE A 164 -22.92 11.33 -13.85
C ILE A 164 -23.27 11.27 -12.34
N GLY A 165 -22.32 11.28 -11.40
CA GLY A 165 -22.61 10.70 -10.07
C GLY A 165 -22.81 11.62 -8.87
N GLN A 166 -22.82 12.96 -8.97
CA GLN A 166 -22.72 13.79 -7.75
C GLN A 166 -24.05 14.02 -7.00
N ALA A 167 -25.21 13.78 -7.63
CA ALA A 167 -26.51 13.99 -6.97
C ALA A 167 -27.19 12.69 -6.47
N ILE A 168 -26.86 11.53 -7.04
CA ILE A 168 -27.64 10.28 -6.86
C ILE A 168 -26.97 9.30 -5.88
N MET A 169 -25.66 9.42 -5.65
CA MET A 169 -24.88 8.42 -4.92
C MET A 169 -25.13 8.30 -3.39
N PRO A 170 -25.45 9.36 -2.62
CA PRO A 170 -25.72 9.18 -1.19
C PRO A 170 -27.02 8.40 -0.92
N VAL A 171 -28.04 8.55 -1.78
CA VAL A 171 -29.37 7.94 -1.61
C VAL A 171 -29.35 6.41 -1.77
N PHE A 172 -28.45 5.87 -2.61
CA PHE A 172 -28.36 4.42 -2.89
C PHE A 172 -27.16 3.72 -2.26
N SER A 173 -26.40 4.41 -1.39
CA SER A 173 -25.22 3.86 -0.73
C SER A 173 -25.50 2.64 0.16
N PHE A 174 -26.75 2.44 0.59
CA PHE A 174 -27.20 1.25 1.33
C PHE A 174 -27.26 -0.02 0.47
N LEU A 175 -27.52 0.10 -0.84
CA LEU A 175 -27.60 -1.03 -1.78
C LEU A 175 -26.23 -1.52 -2.27
N ILE A 176 -25.16 -0.73 -2.06
CA ILE A 176 -23.80 -1.11 -2.47
C ILE A 176 -23.29 -2.19 -1.51
N PRO A 177 -22.93 -3.39 -1.99
CA PRO A 177 -22.35 -4.43 -1.14
C PRO A 177 -21.16 -3.86 -0.36
N ALA A 178 -21.08 -4.17 0.94
CA ALA A 178 -20.12 -3.53 1.85
C ALA A 178 -18.68 -3.51 1.31
N LYS A 179 -18.24 -4.58 0.61
CA LYS A 179 -16.91 -4.66 -0.01
C LYS A 179 -16.60 -3.57 -1.05
N TYR A 180 -17.60 -2.95 -1.66
CA TYR A 180 -17.45 -1.89 -2.67
C TYR A 180 -17.72 -0.48 -2.14
N LYS A 181 -18.12 -0.32 -0.87
CA LYS A 181 -18.36 1.00 -0.28
C LYS A 181 -17.06 1.79 -0.19
N PRO A 182 -17.04 3.09 -0.52
CA PRO A 182 -15.82 3.89 -0.43
C PRO A 182 -15.26 3.93 1.00
N ILE A 183 -13.94 3.86 1.14
CA ILE A 183 -13.24 3.90 2.45
C ILE A 183 -12.37 5.15 2.56
N LYS A 184 -12.33 5.77 3.75
CA LYS A 184 -11.44 6.90 3.99
C LYS A 184 -9.98 6.42 3.98
N ALA A 185 -9.11 7.20 3.34
CA ALA A 185 -7.68 6.93 3.29
C ALA A 185 -7.04 6.73 4.67
N ALA A 186 -7.45 7.55 5.66
CA ALA A 186 -6.97 7.44 7.04
C ALA A 186 -7.41 6.13 7.72
N THR A 187 -8.63 5.64 7.44
CA THR A 187 -9.12 4.35 7.93
C THR A 187 -8.24 3.20 7.44
N LEU A 188 -7.85 3.20 6.16
CA LEU A 188 -6.92 2.22 5.61
C LEU A 188 -5.56 2.30 6.31
N ALA A 189 -4.97 3.49 6.44
CA ALA A 189 -3.67 3.66 7.11
C ALA A 189 -3.67 3.13 8.55
N LYS A 190 -4.71 3.46 9.34
CA LYS A 190 -4.91 2.93 10.70
C LYS A 190 -5.02 1.41 10.73
N ALA A 191 -5.81 0.82 9.83
CA ALA A 191 -5.97 -0.62 9.74
C ALA A 191 -4.63 -1.31 9.40
N MET A 192 -3.84 -0.73 8.49
CA MET A 192 -2.50 -1.23 8.17
C MET A 192 -1.57 -1.20 9.38
N LEU A 193 -1.53 -0.09 10.12
CA LEU A 193 -0.72 0.00 11.33
C LEU A 193 -1.13 -1.06 12.37
N LYS A 194 -2.43 -1.25 12.60
CA LYS A 194 -2.90 -2.27 13.55
C LYS A 194 -2.55 -3.68 13.12
N ALA A 195 -2.67 -3.99 11.83
CA ALA A 195 -2.24 -5.27 11.31
C ALA A 195 -0.74 -5.50 11.54
N ALA A 196 0.08 -4.46 11.33
CA ALA A 196 1.52 -4.52 11.58
C ALA A 196 1.87 -4.75 13.05
N LEU A 197 1.06 -4.23 13.99
CA LEU A 197 1.23 -4.43 15.43
C LEU A 197 0.67 -5.77 15.93
N SER A 198 -0.17 -6.46 15.15
CA SER A 198 -0.75 -7.75 15.53
C SER A 198 0.27 -8.90 15.49
N ASN A 199 -0.04 -10.01 16.17
CA ASN A 199 0.75 -11.25 16.14
C ASN A 199 0.28 -12.23 15.04
N ALA A 200 -0.38 -11.73 14.00
CA ALA A 200 -0.83 -12.57 12.89
C ALA A 200 0.36 -13.16 12.13
N ILE A 201 0.14 -14.35 11.57
CA ILE A 201 1.10 -15.10 10.75
C ILE A 201 0.43 -15.54 9.45
N GLY A 202 1.24 -15.85 8.43
CA GLY A 202 0.75 -16.24 7.11
C GLY A 202 0.20 -15.06 6.30
N VAL A 203 -0.71 -15.36 5.37
CA VAL A 203 -1.28 -14.37 4.44
C VAL A 203 -2.70 -14.02 4.85
N THR A 204 -2.95 -12.75 5.14
CA THR A 204 -4.30 -12.24 5.47
C THR A 204 -4.73 -11.17 4.46
N ARG A 205 -5.95 -11.30 3.93
CA ARG A 205 -6.56 -10.30 3.04
C ARG A 205 -7.62 -9.51 3.80
N TYR A 206 -7.50 -8.19 3.78
CA TYR A 206 -8.39 -7.25 4.46
C TYR A 206 -9.24 -6.50 3.44
N THR A 207 -10.56 -6.60 3.59
CA THR A 207 -11.55 -5.89 2.79
C THR A 207 -12.15 -4.71 3.56
N TYR A 208 -13.11 -4.01 2.95
CA TYR A 208 -13.78 -2.85 3.54
C TYR A 208 -14.24 -3.07 5.00
N ARG A 209 -14.91 -4.19 5.29
CA ARG A 209 -15.44 -4.45 6.64
C ARG A 209 -14.31 -4.59 7.65
N ASP A 210 -13.32 -5.42 7.31
CA ASP A 210 -12.17 -5.69 8.18
C ASP A 210 -11.43 -4.41 8.53
N MET A 211 -11.13 -3.57 7.53
CA MET A 211 -10.43 -2.31 7.75
C MET A 211 -11.21 -1.31 8.60
N ASN A 212 -12.54 -1.23 8.44
CA ASN A 212 -13.36 -0.34 9.28
C ASN A 212 -13.43 -0.84 10.73
N THR A 213 -13.60 -2.15 10.94
CA THR A 213 -13.58 -2.74 12.28
C THR A 213 -12.24 -2.51 12.96
N MET A 214 -11.14 -2.69 12.24
CA MET A 214 -9.81 -2.43 12.77
C MET A 214 -9.60 -0.95 13.09
N ALA A 215 -10.05 -0.01 12.27
CA ALA A 215 -9.75 1.41 12.51
C ALA A 215 -10.50 2.04 13.71
N VAL A 216 -11.51 1.38 14.27
CA VAL A 216 -12.35 1.87 15.38
C VAL A 216 -11.99 1.26 16.73
N SER A 217 -11.36 0.08 16.75
CA SER A 217 -10.86 -0.55 17.98
C SER A 217 -9.62 0.14 18.55
#